data_AF-A0A940LC31-F1
#
_entry.id   AF-A0A940LC31-F1
#
_cell.length_a   1.000
_cell.length_b   1.000
_cell.length_c   1.000
_cell.angle_alpha   90.00
_cell.angle_beta   90.00
_cell.angle_gamma   90.00
#
_symmetry.space_group_name_H-M   'P 1'
#
loop_
_entity.id
_entity.type
_entity.pdbx_description
1 polymer ?
#
loop_
_entity_poly.entity_id
_entity_poly.type
_entity_poly.pdbx_seq_one_letter_code
_entity_poly.pdbx_strand_id
1 'polypeptide(L)'
;MNYLKILSAIVVASFLFISCKNSKSKALPVPKDASMVVYLDGASITSKADWKDLLQADWFRRQKRMTTDSFDKQLIEDPERSGVDLKSDFIYFTHKRD
;
A
#
# COMPACT_ATOMS: atom_id res chain seq x y z
N MET A 1 -13.71 -44.33 -6.16
CA MET A 1 -14.31 -43.03 -6.57
C MET A 1 -14.60 -42.07 -5.40
N ASN A 2 -14.60 -42.52 -4.13
CA ASN A 2 -14.89 -41.66 -2.98
C ASN A 2 -13.65 -41.02 -2.35
N TYR A 3 -12.48 -41.68 -2.43
CA TYR A 3 -11.22 -41.14 -1.90
C TYR A 3 -10.74 -39.87 -2.59
N LEU A 4 -10.97 -39.75 -3.90
CA LEU A 4 -10.64 -38.53 -4.67
C LEU A 4 -11.49 -37.33 -4.23
N LYS A 5 -12.74 -37.56 -3.83
CA LYS A 5 -13.65 -36.53 -3.30
C LYS A 5 -13.22 -36.08 -1.89
N ILE A 6 -12.78 -37.03 -1.06
CA ILE A 6 -12.27 -36.74 0.29
C ILE A 6 -10.95 -35.95 0.20
N LEU A 7 -10.04 -36.34 -0.70
CA LEU A 7 -8.77 -35.63 -0.92
C LEU A 7 -9.01 -34.17 -1.38
N SER A 8 -9.96 -33.97 -2.31
CA SER A 8 -10.35 -32.64 -2.78
C SER A 8 -10.93 -31.77 -1.65
N ALA A 9 -11.79 -32.34 -0.79
CA ALA A 9 -12.37 -31.63 0.34
C ALA A 9 -11.32 -31.16 1.36
N ILE A 10 -10.29 -31.97 1.61
CA ILE A 10 -9.19 -31.64 2.54
C ILE A 10 -8.36 -30.47 2.00
N VAL A 11 -8.05 -30.48 0.70
CA VAL A 11 -7.27 -29.40 0.05
C VAL A 11 -8.04 -28.07 0.14
N VAL A 12 -9.34 -28.06 -0.19
CA VAL A 12 -10.16 -26.85 -0.11
C VAL A 12 -10.27 -26.34 1.34
N ALA A 13 -10.46 -27.25 2.31
CA ALA A 13 -10.51 -26.87 3.72
C ALA A 13 -9.20 -26.25 4.21
N SER A 14 -8.05 -26.76 3.76
CA SER A 14 -6.75 -26.21 4.16
C SER A 14 -6.50 -24.78 3.67
N PHE A 15 -7.11 -24.34 2.56
CA PHE A 15 -7.02 -22.94 2.13
C PHE A 15 -7.80 -21.97 3.04
N LEU A 16 -8.84 -22.44 3.73
CA LEU A 16 -9.66 -21.59 4.60
C LEU A 16 -8.97 -21.21 5.91
N PHE A 17 -7.99 -22.01 6.36
CA PHE A 17 -7.31 -21.78 7.64
C PHE A 17 -6.01 -20.95 7.55
N ILE A 18 -5.53 -20.62 6.34
CA ILE A 18 -4.30 -19.82 6.16
C ILE A 18 -4.55 -18.32 6.43
N SER A 19 -5.81 -17.88 6.49
CA SER A 19 -6.17 -16.46 6.63
C SER A 19 -6.17 -15.91 8.08
N CYS A 20 -5.79 -16.71 9.08
CA CYS A 20 -5.59 -16.22 10.45
C CYS A 20 -4.13 -15.83 10.69
N LYS A 21 -3.68 -14.74 10.06
CA LYS A 21 -2.42 -14.09 10.46
C LYS A 21 -2.79 -12.89 11.33
N ASN A 22 -2.45 -12.98 12.62
CA ASN A 22 -2.58 -11.90 13.59
C ASN A 22 -1.91 -10.63 13.04
N SER A 23 -2.69 -9.71 12.46
CA SER A 23 -2.18 -8.40 12.13
C SER A 23 -1.99 -7.67 13.46
N LYS A 24 -0.73 -7.52 13.87
CA LYS A 24 -0.40 -6.48 14.84
C LYS A 24 -0.71 -5.17 14.12
N SER A 25 -1.92 -4.66 14.29
CA SER A 25 -2.23 -3.33 13.78
C SER A 25 -1.27 -2.39 14.49
N LYS A 26 -0.35 -1.79 13.74
CA LYS A 26 0.31 -0.57 14.22
C LYS A 26 -0.85 0.36 14.60
N ALA A 27 -0.86 0.88 15.81
CA ALA A 27 -1.89 1.82 16.25
C ALA A 27 -1.70 3.10 15.44
N LEU A 28 -2.31 3.17 14.26
CA LEU A 28 -2.25 4.32 13.38
C LEU A 28 -3.08 5.45 14.03
N PRO A 29 -2.55 6.67 14.14
CA PRO A 29 -3.26 7.83 14.71
C PRO A 29 -4.33 8.33 13.74
N VAL A 30 -5.36 7.51 13.52
CA VAL A 30 -6.47 7.80 12.63
C VAL A 30 -7.66 8.30 13.47
N PRO A 31 -8.24 9.48 13.16
CA PRO A 31 -9.42 9.98 13.83
C PRO A 31 -10.63 9.06 13.70
N LYS A 32 -11.51 9.04 14.70
CA LYS A 32 -12.72 8.18 14.71
C LYS A 32 -13.74 8.55 13.62
N ASP A 33 -13.65 9.77 13.11
CA ASP A 33 -14.53 10.38 12.10
C ASP A 33 -13.89 10.41 10.69
N ALA A 34 -12.80 9.66 10.49
CA ALA A 34 -12.22 9.47 9.17
C ALA A 34 -13.18 8.69 8.25
N SER A 35 -13.50 9.28 7.09
CA SER A 35 -14.31 8.68 6.03
C SER A 35 -13.51 7.73 5.13
N MET A 36 -12.23 8.03 4.91
CA MET A 36 -11.30 7.23 4.13
C MET A 36 -9.92 7.32 4.76
N VAL A 37 -9.19 6.20 4.76
CA VAL A 37 -7.82 6.10 5.26
C VAL A 37 -6.99 5.41 4.20
N VAL A 38 -5.91 6.08 3.79
CA VAL A 38 -4.87 5.52 2.93
C VAL A 38 -3.63 5.33 3.79
N TYR A 39 -3.25 4.08 4.01
CA TYR A 39 -2.00 3.70 4.66
C TYR A 39 -1.02 3.21 3.59
N LEU A 40 0.13 3.86 3.51
CA LEU A 40 1.23 3.53 2.62
C LEU A 40 2.42 3.12 3.49
N ASP A 41 2.78 1.85 3.42
CA ASP A 41 3.92 1.28 4.13
C ASP A 41 5.21 1.57 3.35
N GLY A 42 5.83 2.72 3.63
CA GLY A 42 7.03 3.19 2.94
C GLY A 42 8.21 2.23 3.10
N ALA A 43 8.35 1.61 4.27
CA ALA A 43 9.38 0.60 4.54
C ALA A 43 9.23 -0.66 3.65
N SER A 44 7.99 -1.12 3.44
CA SER A 44 7.71 -2.27 2.57
C SER A 44 7.90 -1.97 1.08
N ILE A 45 7.70 -0.72 0.66
CA ILE A 45 7.90 -0.29 -0.73
C ILE A 45 9.41 -0.16 -1.00
N THR A 46 10.12 0.57 -0.14
CA THR A 46 11.57 0.82 -0.27
C THR A 46 12.41 -0.44 -0.11
N SER A 47 11.96 -1.44 0.66
CA SER A 47 12.63 -2.74 0.74
C SER A 47 12.49 -3.62 -0.51
N LYS A 48 11.54 -3.32 -1.40
CA LYS A 48 11.28 -4.11 -2.61
C LYS A 48 11.76 -3.45 -3.90
N ALA A 49 11.87 -2.13 -3.91
CA ALA A 49 12.32 -1.37 -5.06
C ALA A 49 12.91 -0.03 -4.63
N ASP A 50 14.00 0.37 -5.27
CA ASP A 50 14.51 1.73 -5.14
C ASP A 50 13.54 2.71 -5.82
N TRP A 51 13.47 3.94 -5.31
CA TRP A 51 12.61 4.98 -5.90
C TRP A 51 12.88 5.20 -7.40
N LYS A 52 14.15 5.07 -7.79
CA LYS A 52 14.59 5.17 -9.19
C LYS A 52 13.97 4.09 -10.09
N ASP A 53 13.72 2.90 -9.56
CA ASP A 53 13.09 1.81 -10.31
C ASP A 53 11.59 2.03 -10.44
N LEU A 54 10.96 2.55 -9.37
CA LEU A 54 9.55 2.94 -9.39
C LEU A 54 9.29 4.02 -10.45
N LEU A 55 10.17 5.00 -10.59
CA LEU A 55 10.07 6.06 -11.61
C LEU A 55 10.08 5.53 -13.06
N GLN A 56 10.67 4.36 -13.30
CA GLN A 56 10.68 3.75 -14.63
C GLN A 56 9.39 3.02 -14.95
N ALA A 57 8.57 2.69 -13.95
CA ALA A 57 7.32 2.00 -14.15
C ALA A 57 6.35 2.84 -15.01
N ASP A 58 5.62 2.17 -15.91
CA ASP A 58 4.75 2.82 -16.88
C ASP A 58 3.70 3.73 -16.25
N TRP A 59 3.17 3.31 -15.11
CA TRP A 59 2.18 4.08 -14.38
C TRP A 59 2.78 5.35 -13.77
N PHE A 60 4.03 5.32 -13.31
CA PHE A 60 4.76 6.48 -12.82
C PHE A 60 5.06 7.49 -13.94
N ARG A 61 5.51 7.01 -15.11
CA ARG A 61 5.72 7.88 -16.29
C ARG A 61 4.42 8.53 -16.78
N ARG A 62 3.28 7.85 -16.64
CA ARG A 62 1.97 8.45 -16.95
C ARG A 62 1.63 9.54 -15.94
N GLN A 63 1.78 9.28 -14.63
CA GLN A 63 1.54 10.27 -13.59
C GLN A 63 2.41 11.51 -13.76
N LYS A 64 3.74 11.35 -13.91
CA LYS A 64 4.67 12.46 -14.13
C LYS A 64 4.27 13.39 -15.28
N ARG A 65 3.66 12.85 -16.35
CA ARG A 65 3.18 13.65 -17.50
C ARG A 65 1.88 14.40 -17.21
N MET A 66 1.04 13.88 -16.33
CA MET A 66 -0.24 14.49 -15.94
C MET A 66 -0.05 15.52 -14.83
N THR A 67 1.03 15.42 -14.05
CA THR A 67 1.35 16.36 -12.98
C THR A 67 1.73 17.73 -13.53
N THR A 68 0.94 18.74 -13.18
CA THR A 68 1.18 20.14 -13.56
C THR A 68 1.79 20.95 -12.42
N ASP A 69 1.42 20.63 -11.18
CA ASP A 69 1.84 21.34 -9.98
C ASP A 69 3.35 21.20 -9.67
N SER A 70 3.94 22.27 -9.14
CA SER A 70 5.38 22.35 -8.87
C SER A 70 5.82 21.52 -7.66
N PHE A 71 4.96 21.39 -6.64
CA PHE A 71 5.23 20.56 -5.48
C PHE A 71 5.13 19.08 -5.87
N ASP A 72 4.07 18.69 -6.58
CA ASP A 72 3.88 17.31 -7.01
C ASP A 72 5.02 16.84 -7.93
N LYS A 73 5.53 17.72 -8.81
CA LYS A 73 6.71 17.41 -9.63
C LYS A 73 7.94 17.14 -8.78
N GLN A 74 8.20 17.98 -7.78
CA GLN A 74 9.33 17.79 -6.86
C GLN A 74 9.17 16.51 -6.06
N LEU A 75 7.97 16.24 -5.52
CA LEU A 75 7.67 15.02 -4.76
C LEU A 75 7.89 13.75 -5.60
N ILE A 76 7.47 13.76 -6.87
CA ILE A 76 7.67 12.64 -7.77
C ILE A 76 9.15 12.47 -8.11
N GLU A 77 9.85 13.54 -8.49
CA GLU A 77 11.25 13.46 -8.93
C GLU A 77 12.20 13.12 -7.80
N ASP A 78 12.02 13.76 -6.65
CA ASP A 78 12.86 13.61 -5.48
C ASP A 78 12.04 13.90 -4.20
N PRO A 79 11.46 12.85 -3.62
CA PRO A 79 10.61 12.97 -2.43
C PRO A 79 11.39 13.50 -1.23
N GLU A 80 12.68 13.14 -1.07
CA GLU A 80 13.52 13.66 0.02
C GLU A 80 13.71 15.18 -0.10
N ARG A 81 13.89 15.71 -1.32
CA ARG A 81 13.97 17.16 -1.56
C ARG A 81 12.64 17.90 -1.35
N SER A 82 11.51 17.20 -1.47
CA SER A 82 10.19 17.76 -1.15
C SER A 82 9.90 17.83 0.37
N GLY A 83 10.80 17.27 1.20
CA GLY A 83 10.61 17.15 2.64
C GLY A 83 9.76 15.94 3.05
N VAL A 84 9.48 15.01 2.12
CA VAL A 84 8.71 13.79 2.36
C VAL A 84 9.65 12.60 2.51
N ASP A 85 9.61 11.95 3.67
CA ASP A 85 10.39 10.74 3.94
C ASP A 85 9.62 9.48 3.55
N LEU A 86 10.02 8.84 2.44
CA LEU A 86 9.46 7.57 1.98
C LEU A 86 9.91 6.34 2.76
N LYS A 87 10.89 6.47 3.66
CA LYS A 87 11.33 5.37 4.54
C LYS A 87 10.38 5.20 5.71
N SER A 88 9.61 6.25 6.03
CA SER A 88 8.58 6.24 7.05
C SER A 88 7.22 5.80 6.50
N ASP A 89 6.33 5.36 7.40
CA ASP A 89 4.95 5.05 7.02
C ASP A 89 4.18 6.36 6.73
N PHE A 90 3.46 6.39 5.61
CA PHE A 90 2.61 7.52 5.26
C PHE A 90 1.14 7.19 5.52
N ILE A 91 0.46 8.09 6.23
CA ILE A 91 -0.97 7.95 6.56
C ILE A 91 -1.67 9.21 6.09
N TYR A 92 -2.65 9.04 5.21
CA TYR A 92 -3.55 10.10 4.78
C TYR A 92 -4.98 9.70 5.13
N PHE A 93 -5.76 10.64 5.65
CA PHE A 93 -7.17 10.41 5.92
C PHE A 93 -7.98 11.65 5.57
N THR A 94 -9.26 11.42 5.24
CA THR A 94 -10.22 12.50 5.02
C THR A 94 -11.32 12.41 6.05
N HIS A 95 -11.71 13.53 6.63
CA HIS A 95 -12.93 13.61 7.42
C HIS A 95 -14.15 13.43 6.51
N LYS A 96 -15.21 12.84 7.03
CA LYS A 96 -16.50 12.87 6.35
C LYS A 96 -16.90 14.34 6.20
N ARG A 97 -17.14 14.79 4.97
CA ARG A 97 -17.78 16.09 4.76
C ARG A 97 -19.25 15.93 5.16
N ASP A 98 -19.69 16.73 6.12
CA ASP A 98 -21.10 16.89 6.49
C ASP A 98 -21.91 17.51 5.34
#